data_AF-A0A1Q5GUN7-F1
#
_entry.id   AF-A0A1Q5GUN7-F1
#
_cell.length_a   1.000
_cell.length_b   1.000
_cell.length_c   1.000
_cell.angle_alpha   90.00
_cell.angle_beta   90.00
_cell.angle_gamma   90.00
#
_symmetry.space_group_name_H-M   'P 1'
#
loop_
_entity.id
_entity.type
_entity.pdbx_description
1 polymer ?
#
loop_
_entity_poly.entity_id
_entity_poly.type
_entity_poly.pdbx_seq_one_letter_code
_entity_poly.pdbx_strand_id
1 'polypeptide(L)'
;MAVPGSGLAKGLAVTLRTMTRKNVTAQYPDVQPELPPRSRGVIALFEENCTVCMLCARECPDWCIYIDSHKETVPAAAPGGRERSRNVLDRFAIDFSLCMYCGICIEVCPFDALFWSPEFEYAETDILELTHERDKLREWMWTVPEPPALDPAAEEPKEIAAARKTAEKLQAQRAKEAQEAQQATEPRRTAGTRQATEDQRAHKDRTDRNRSQQEQKDRTDQQGQQEQKEEEGEA
;
A
#
# COMPACT_ATOMS: atom_id res chain seq x y z
N MET A 1 -46.37 -45.46 -38.88
CA MET A 1 -47.52 -45.47 -37.95
C MET A 1 -47.00 -45.09 -36.57
N ALA A 2 -47.42 -43.95 -36.02
CA ALA A 2 -47.06 -43.60 -34.65
C ALA A 2 -47.80 -44.54 -33.69
N VAL A 3 -47.07 -45.28 -32.86
CA VAL A 3 -47.67 -46.11 -31.81
C VAL A 3 -48.34 -45.17 -30.80
N PRO A 4 -49.65 -45.35 -30.49
CA PRO A 4 -50.32 -44.54 -29.49
C PRO A 4 -49.58 -44.62 -28.16
N GLY A 5 -49.35 -43.47 -27.50
CA GLY A 5 -48.63 -43.40 -26.22
C GLY A 5 -47.10 -43.31 -26.30
N SER A 6 -46.49 -43.42 -27.49
CA SER A 6 -45.03 -43.27 -27.65
C SER A 6 -44.47 -41.93 -27.17
N GLY A 7 -45.25 -40.85 -27.23
CA GLY A 7 -44.89 -39.55 -26.65
C GLY A 7 -44.82 -39.56 -25.12
N LEU A 8 -45.78 -40.22 -24.47
CA LEU A 8 -45.83 -40.34 -23.00
C LEU A 8 -44.66 -41.16 -22.48
N ALA A 9 -44.36 -42.28 -23.13
CA ALA A 9 -43.22 -43.13 -22.78
C ALA A 9 -41.88 -42.38 -22.94
N LYS A 10 -41.72 -41.60 -24.01
CA LYS A 10 -40.53 -40.74 -24.20
C LYS A 10 -40.42 -39.66 -23.12
N GLY A 11 -41.53 -39.04 -22.71
CA GLY A 11 -41.56 -38.07 -21.62
C GLY A 11 -41.13 -38.69 -20.29
N LEU A 12 -41.72 -39.83 -19.93
CA LEU A 12 -41.34 -40.57 -18.71
C LEU A 12 -39.89 -41.03 -18.73
N ALA A 13 -39.35 -41.42 -19.89
CA ALA A 13 -37.94 -41.77 -20.03
C ALA A 13 -37.00 -40.58 -19.77
N VAL A 14 -37.38 -39.36 -20.16
CA VAL A 14 -36.62 -38.14 -19.84
C VAL A 14 -36.68 -37.84 -18.35
N THR A 15 -37.84 -38.00 -17.72
CA THR A 15 -37.98 -37.83 -16.27
C THR A 15 -37.13 -38.84 -15.51
N LEU A 16 -37.19 -40.12 -15.86
CA LEU A 16 -36.40 -41.17 -15.23
C LEU A 16 -34.90 -40.93 -15.40
N ARG A 17 -34.46 -40.49 -16.60
CA ARG A 17 -33.06 -40.12 -16.86
C ARG A 17 -32.60 -38.92 -16.02
N THR A 18 -33.48 -37.97 -15.78
CA THR A 18 -33.17 -36.78 -14.96
C THR A 18 -33.15 -37.14 -13.47
N MET A 19 -34.02 -38.03 -13.00
CA MET A 19 -34.09 -38.50 -11.61
C MET A 19 -32.78 -39.13 -11.12
N THR A 20 -32.04 -39.79 -12.02
CA THR A 20 -30.75 -40.41 -11.68
C THR A 20 -29.55 -39.46 -11.79
N ARG A 21 -29.73 -38.20 -12.21
CA ARG A 21 -28.65 -37.21 -12.25
C ARG A 21 -28.38 -36.65 -10.86
N LYS A 22 -27.14 -36.20 -10.63
CA LYS A 22 -26.76 -35.46 -9.42
C LYS A 22 -27.56 -34.16 -9.35
N ASN A 23 -28.01 -33.79 -8.15
CA ASN A 23 -28.67 -32.52 -7.91
C ASN A 23 -27.71 -31.34 -8.09
N VAL A 24 -28.24 -30.21 -8.56
CA VAL A 24 -27.51 -28.94 -8.70
C VAL A 24 -27.75 -28.01 -7.52
N THR A 25 -28.50 -28.45 -6.51
CA THR A 25 -28.89 -27.66 -5.33
C THR A 25 -27.68 -27.35 -4.46
N ALA A 26 -27.43 -26.06 -4.21
CA ALA A 26 -26.60 -25.59 -3.11
C ALA A 26 -27.47 -25.45 -1.85
N GLN A 27 -27.01 -25.94 -0.70
CA GLN A 27 -27.74 -25.87 0.57
C GLN A 27 -27.43 -24.54 1.26
N TYR A 28 -28.22 -23.52 0.97
CA TYR A 28 -28.17 -22.24 1.69
C TYR A 28 -28.78 -22.41 3.09
N PRO A 29 -28.20 -21.85 4.17
CA PRO A 29 -27.05 -20.93 4.24
C PRO A 29 -25.67 -21.59 4.38
N ASP A 30 -25.57 -22.93 4.47
CA ASP A 30 -24.30 -23.63 4.67
C ASP A 30 -23.32 -23.48 3.49
N VAL A 31 -23.85 -23.33 2.27
CA VAL A 31 -23.09 -23.10 1.03
C VAL A 31 -23.55 -21.79 0.41
N GLN A 32 -22.73 -20.75 0.55
CA GLN A 32 -22.99 -19.44 -0.05
C GLN A 32 -22.79 -19.44 -1.57
N PRO A 33 -23.56 -18.61 -2.32
CA PRO A 33 -23.39 -18.47 -3.76
C PRO A 33 -22.05 -17.80 -4.09
N GLU A 34 -21.41 -18.26 -5.18
CA GLU A 34 -20.26 -17.58 -5.74
C GLU A 34 -20.72 -16.36 -6.54
N LEU A 35 -20.45 -15.16 -6.01
CA LEU A 35 -20.83 -13.89 -6.62
C LEU A 35 -19.71 -13.35 -7.52
N PRO A 36 -20.03 -12.86 -8.73
CA PRO A 36 -19.03 -12.22 -9.57
C PRO A 36 -18.51 -10.91 -8.92
N PRO A 37 -17.28 -10.46 -9.23
CA PRO A 37 -16.70 -9.27 -8.59
C PRO A 37 -17.48 -7.96 -8.80
N ARG A 38 -18.29 -7.87 -9.85
CA ARG A 38 -19.12 -6.68 -10.17
C ARG A 38 -20.58 -6.85 -9.75
N SER A 39 -20.83 -7.71 -8.75
CA SER A 39 -22.16 -7.89 -8.18
C SER A 39 -22.67 -6.59 -7.56
N ARG A 40 -23.98 -6.39 -7.66
CA ARG A 40 -24.67 -5.21 -7.12
C ARG A 40 -25.43 -5.64 -5.87
N GLY A 41 -24.78 -5.61 -4.72
CA GLY A 41 -25.42 -5.81 -3.41
C GLY A 41 -25.91 -4.49 -2.84
N VAL A 42 -25.54 -4.20 -1.61
CA VAL A 42 -25.80 -2.92 -0.95
C VAL A 42 -24.84 -1.83 -1.46
N ILE A 43 -25.28 -0.58 -1.37
CA ILE A 43 -24.45 0.59 -1.70
C ILE A 43 -23.69 1.02 -0.44
N ALA A 44 -22.38 1.12 -0.54
CA ALA A 44 -21.52 1.67 0.50
C ALA A 44 -21.18 3.15 0.24
N LEU A 45 -20.95 3.91 1.31
CA LEU A 45 -20.59 5.33 1.26
C LEU A 45 -19.23 5.58 1.91
N PHE A 46 -18.32 6.19 1.15
CA PHE A 46 -17.11 6.80 1.69
C PHE A 46 -17.33 8.32 1.82
N GLU A 47 -17.82 8.75 3.00
CA GLU A 47 -18.32 10.12 3.20
C GLU A 47 -17.22 11.18 3.01
N GLU A 48 -15.95 10.87 3.27
CA GLU A 48 -14.82 11.79 3.08
C GLU A 48 -14.71 12.29 1.62
N ASN A 49 -15.13 11.46 0.66
CA ASN A 49 -15.13 11.79 -0.76
C ASN A 49 -16.39 12.53 -1.20
N CYS A 50 -17.47 12.53 -0.39
CA CYS A 50 -18.72 13.19 -0.76
C CYS A 50 -18.59 14.72 -0.64
N THR A 51 -18.81 15.42 -1.76
CA THR A 51 -18.75 16.90 -1.82
C THR A 51 -20.13 17.57 -1.85
N VAL A 52 -21.19 16.79 -1.66
CA VAL A 52 -22.59 17.26 -1.75
C VAL A 52 -22.91 17.92 -3.10
N CYS A 53 -22.40 17.35 -4.20
CA CYS A 53 -22.67 17.85 -5.55
C CYS A 53 -24.11 17.59 -6.05
N MET A 54 -24.87 16.76 -5.33
CA MET A 54 -26.25 16.35 -5.63
C MET A 54 -26.43 15.62 -6.98
N LEU A 55 -25.36 15.14 -7.63
CA LEU A 55 -25.48 14.41 -8.90
C LEU A 55 -26.15 13.05 -8.70
N CYS A 56 -25.72 12.28 -7.71
CA CYS A 56 -26.29 10.96 -7.43
C CYS A 56 -27.79 11.00 -7.11
N ALA A 57 -28.24 11.99 -6.31
CA ALA A 57 -29.65 12.15 -5.98
C ALA A 57 -30.48 12.60 -7.19
N ARG A 58 -29.94 13.49 -8.03
CA ARG A 58 -30.64 14.01 -9.23
C ARG A 58 -30.78 12.96 -10.33
N GLU A 59 -29.78 12.12 -10.50
CA GLU A 59 -29.75 11.10 -11.56
C GLU A 59 -30.40 9.78 -11.12
N CYS A 60 -30.71 9.62 -9.83
CA CYS A 60 -31.43 8.45 -9.35
C CYS A 60 -32.81 8.36 -10.02
N PRO A 61 -33.14 7.27 -10.72
CA PRO A 61 -34.43 7.14 -11.40
C PRO A 61 -35.62 7.08 -10.43
N ASP A 62 -35.41 6.54 -9.23
CA ASP A 62 -36.44 6.37 -8.19
C ASP A 62 -36.46 7.49 -7.14
N TRP A 63 -35.48 8.40 -7.18
CA TRP A 63 -35.34 9.53 -6.24
C TRP A 63 -35.25 9.06 -4.77
N CYS A 64 -34.60 7.90 -4.55
CA CYS A 64 -34.49 7.25 -3.25
C CYS A 64 -33.34 7.76 -2.36
N ILE A 65 -32.62 8.81 -2.77
CA ILE A 65 -31.44 9.33 -2.05
C ILE A 65 -31.78 10.68 -1.41
N TYR A 66 -31.63 10.76 -0.09
CA TYR A 66 -31.83 11.98 0.69
C TYR A 66 -30.49 12.56 1.11
N ILE A 67 -30.27 13.85 0.83
CA ILE A 67 -29.02 14.54 1.14
C ILE A 67 -29.35 15.89 1.75
N ASP A 68 -28.82 16.14 2.95
CA ASP A 68 -28.85 17.45 3.61
C ASP A 68 -27.43 17.99 3.76
N SER A 69 -27.29 19.32 3.65
CA SER A 69 -25.99 19.99 3.74
C SER A 69 -26.10 21.44 4.16
N HIS A 70 -25.05 21.94 4.81
CA HIS A 70 -24.87 23.35 5.11
C HIS A 70 -23.59 23.90 4.44
N LYS A 71 -23.46 25.23 4.46
CA LYS A 71 -22.29 25.93 3.92
C LYS A 71 -21.41 26.43 5.04
N GLU A 72 -20.13 26.07 4.97
CA GLU A 72 -19.09 26.63 5.82
C GLU A 72 -18.16 27.54 5.01
N THR A 73 -17.73 28.63 5.63
CA THR A 73 -16.73 29.53 5.05
C THR A 73 -15.34 29.06 5.44
N VAL A 74 -14.54 28.67 4.45
CA VAL A 74 -13.15 28.27 4.63
C VAL A 74 -12.26 29.51 4.47
N PRO A 75 -11.42 29.82 5.48
CA PRO A 75 -10.49 30.94 5.40
C PRO A 75 -9.49 30.74 4.27
N ALA A 76 -8.98 31.85 3.74
CA ALA A 76 -8.02 31.80 2.66
C ALA A 76 -6.74 31.06 3.09
N ALA A 77 -6.30 30.10 2.28
CA ALA A 77 -5.07 29.33 2.53
C ALA A 77 -3.78 30.18 2.40
N ALA A 78 -3.87 31.35 1.76
CA ALA A 78 -2.77 32.28 1.60
C ALA A 78 -3.19 33.71 2.02
N PRO A 79 -2.27 34.52 2.57
CA PRO A 79 -2.54 35.93 2.87
C PRO A 79 -3.00 36.67 1.62
N GLY A 80 -4.17 37.32 1.69
CA GLY A 80 -4.78 38.05 0.57
C GLY A 80 -5.66 37.20 -0.36
N GLY A 81 -5.89 35.92 -0.05
CA GLY A 81 -6.85 35.10 -0.78
C GLY A 81 -8.31 35.40 -0.42
N ARG A 82 -9.24 35.04 -1.31
CA ARG A 82 -10.68 35.16 -1.09
C ARG A 82 -11.20 34.00 -0.25
N GLU A 83 -12.05 34.29 0.73
CA GLU A 83 -12.81 33.28 1.47
C GLU A 83 -13.66 32.43 0.51
N ARG A 84 -13.62 31.11 0.69
CA ARG A 84 -14.38 30.17 -0.15
C ARG A 84 -15.46 29.50 0.67
N SER A 85 -16.66 29.37 0.11
CA SER A 85 -17.68 28.52 0.71
C SER A 85 -17.47 27.07 0.29
N ARG A 86 -17.60 26.15 1.25
CA ARG A 86 -17.60 24.70 1.06
C ARG A 86 -18.93 24.15 1.58
N ASN A 87 -19.53 23.22 0.83
CA ASN A 87 -20.66 22.46 1.33
C ASN A 87 -20.15 21.32 2.23
N VAL A 88 -20.78 21.15 3.39
CA VAL A 88 -20.51 20.07 4.34
C VAL A 88 -21.74 19.19 4.40
N LEU A 89 -21.52 17.87 4.38
CA LEU A 89 -22.58 16.86 4.39
C LEU A 89 -23.15 16.74 5.81
N ASP A 90 -24.46 16.93 5.97
CA ASP A 90 -25.16 16.76 7.24
C ASP A 90 -25.84 15.39 7.34
N ARG A 91 -26.50 14.99 6.25
CA ARG A 91 -27.21 13.72 6.14
C ARG A 91 -27.02 13.14 4.76
N PHE A 92 -26.87 11.82 4.71
CA PHE A 92 -26.93 11.06 3.48
C PHE A 92 -27.67 9.77 3.78
N ALA A 93 -28.80 9.53 3.13
CA ALA A 93 -29.59 8.32 3.32
C ALA A 93 -30.04 7.75 1.97
N ILE A 94 -30.14 6.42 1.91
CA ILE A 94 -30.72 5.72 0.77
C ILE A 94 -31.87 4.87 1.27
N ASP A 95 -33.04 5.04 0.65
CA ASP A 95 -34.19 4.18 0.88
C ASP A 95 -34.12 2.95 -0.05
N PHE A 96 -33.71 1.82 0.52
CA PHE A 96 -33.60 0.56 -0.20
C PHE A 96 -34.95 -0.13 -0.45
N SER A 97 -36.05 0.38 0.12
CA SER A 97 -37.41 -0.04 -0.27
C SER A 97 -37.83 0.53 -1.63
N LEU A 98 -37.18 1.61 -2.08
CA LEU A 98 -37.42 2.27 -3.37
C LEU A 98 -36.33 2.00 -4.41
N CYS A 99 -35.08 1.82 -3.97
CA CYS A 99 -33.93 1.62 -4.86
C CYS A 99 -34.09 0.40 -5.78
N MET A 100 -33.97 0.58 -7.10
CA MET A 100 -33.96 -0.53 -8.07
C MET A 100 -32.56 -1.12 -8.39
N TYR A 101 -31.52 -0.75 -7.64
CA TYR A 101 -30.14 -1.25 -7.80
C TYR A 101 -29.54 -1.03 -9.22
N CYS A 102 -29.87 0.11 -9.84
CA CYS A 102 -29.42 0.44 -11.19
C CYS A 102 -27.93 0.83 -11.28
N GLY A 103 -27.33 1.31 -10.19
CA GLY A 103 -25.92 1.71 -10.10
C GLY A 103 -25.58 3.08 -10.69
N ILE A 104 -26.57 3.83 -11.16
CA ILE A 104 -26.32 5.13 -11.81
C ILE A 104 -25.71 6.13 -10.82
N CYS A 105 -26.12 6.09 -9.55
CA CYS A 105 -25.56 6.94 -8.49
C CYS A 105 -24.06 6.73 -8.27
N ILE A 106 -23.55 5.52 -8.51
CA ILE A 106 -22.13 5.17 -8.39
C ILE A 106 -21.37 5.69 -9.60
N GLU A 107 -21.85 5.40 -10.81
CA GLU A 107 -21.18 5.81 -12.06
C GLU A 107 -21.18 7.33 -12.27
N VAL A 108 -22.22 8.04 -11.81
CA VAL A 108 -22.32 9.49 -11.94
C VAL A 108 -21.53 10.24 -10.86
N CYS A 109 -21.05 9.55 -9.82
CA CYS A 109 -20.33 10.19 -8.73
C CYS A 109 -18.92 10.59 -9.21
N PRO A 110 -18.62 11.89 -9.35
CA PRO A 110 -17.34 12.31 -9.92
C PRO A 110 -16.18 12.27 -8.90
N PHE A 111 -16.46 11.83 -7.67
CA PHE A 111 -15.50 11.79 -6.55
C PHE A 111 -15.36 10.39 -5.95
N ASP A 112 -15.95 9.36 -6.58
CA ASP A 112 -15.92 7.98 -6.08
C ASP A 112 -16.29 7.90 -4.59
N ALA A 113 -17.46 8.45 -4.24
CA ALA A 113 -17.96 8.41 -2.86
C ALA A 113 -18.89 7.20 -2.61
N LEU A 114 -19.43 6.59 -3.66
CA LEU A 114 -20.37 5.48 -3.56
C LEU A 114 -19.79 4.24 -4.25
N PHE A 115 -19.97 3.07 -3.65
CA PHE A 115 -19.44 1.81 -4.16
C PHE A 115 -20.44 0.67 -4.00
N TRP A 116 -20.28 -0.38 -4.81
CA TRP A 116 -20.98 -1.64 -4.59
C TRP A 116 -20.26 -2.49 -3.55
N SER A 117 -20.98 -2.86 -2.50
CA SER A 117 -20.60 -3.94 -1.61
C SER A 117 -21.25 -5.26 -2.10
N PRO A 118 -20.60 -6.41 -1.91
CA PRO A 118 -21.15 -7.72 -2.24
C PRO A 118 -22.21 -8.18 -1.25
N GLU A 119 -22.42 -7.46 -0.14
CA GLU A 119 -23.43 -7.79 0.87
C GLU A 119 -24.84 -7.69 0.28
N PHE A 120 -25.60 -8.77 0.37
CA PHE A 120 -26.99 -8.86 -0.14
C PHE A 120 -27.99 -9.30 0.95
N GLU A 121 -27.50 -9.69 2.13
CA GLU A 121 -28.28 -10.28 3.22
C GLU A 121 -28.59 -9.24 4.31
N TYR A 122 -29.32 -8.17 3.95
CA TYR A 122 -29.70 -7.09 4.88
C TYR A 122 -31.23 -6.92 4.97
N ALA A 123 -31.97 -8.03 4.83
CA ALA A 123 -33.41 -7.99 4.96
C ALA A 123 -33.81 -7.58 6.38
N GLU A 124 -34.70 -6.59 6.49
CA GLU A 124 -35.22 -6.08 7.76
C GLU A 124 -36.69 -6.47 7.95
N THR A 125 -37.19 -6.34 9.19
CA THR A 125 -38.58 -6.69 9.52
C THR A 125 -39.54 -5.53 9.38
N ASP A 126 -39.05 -4.29 9.53
CA ASP A 126 -39.79 -3.06 9.28
C ASP A 126 -39.27 -2.38 7.99
N ILE A 127 -40.17 -1.80 7.21
CA ILE A 127 -39.83 -1.04 6.02
C ILE A 127 -39.00 0.21 6.37
N LEU A 128 -39.21 0.81 7.54
CA LEU A 128 -38.46 1.99 7.96
C LEU A 128 -36.98 1.68 8.18
N GLU A 129 -36.64 0.43 8.50
CA GLU A 129 -35.26 -0.03 8.70
C GLU A 129 -34.49 -0.20 7.37
N LEU A 130 -35.19 -0.25 6.23
CA LEU A 130 -34.59 -0.25 4.89
C LEU A 130 -34.13 1.15 4.42
N THR A 131 -34.45 2.20 5.17
CA THR A 131 -33.81 3.50 4.97
C THR A 131 -32.48 3.51 5.71
N HIS A 132 -31.40 3.33 4.96
CA HIS A 132 -30.06 3.27 5.51
C HIS A 132 -29.45 4.67 5.55
N GLU A 133 -29.22 5.15 6.76
CA GLU A 133 -28.52 6.42 7.02
C GLU A 133 -27.00 6.28 6.78
N ARG A 134 -26.34 7.43 6.73
CA ARG A 134 -24.92 7.61 6.41
C ARG A 134 -23.99 6.64 7.14
N ASP A 135 -24.22 6.43 8.44
CA ASP A 135 -23.35 5.62 9.27
C ASP A 135 -23.46 4.12 8.92
N LYS A 136 -24.67 3.63 8.60
CA LYS A 136 -24.90 2.26 8.11
C LYS A 136 -24.27 2.08 6.73
N LEU A 137 -24.44 3.09 5.85
CA LEU A 137 -23.80 3.11 4.52
C LEU A 137 -22.27 3.06 4.59
N ARG A 138 -21.69 3.74 5.58
CA ARG A 138 -20.24 3.74 5.83
C ARG A 138 -19.73 2.39 6.30
N GLU A 139 -20.50 1.65 7.09
CA GLU A 139 -20.10 0.33 7.59
C GLU A 139 -19.84 -0.66 6.44
N TRP A 140 -20.68 -0.66 5.41
CA TRP A 140 -20.49 -1.55 4.25
C TRP A 140 -19.26 -1.21 3.42
N MET A 141 -18.65 -0.03 3.59
CA MET A 141 -17.44 0.32 2.84
C MET A 141 -16.31 -0.67 3.11
N TRP A 142 -16.30 -1.34 4.27
CA TRP A 142 -15.25 -2.31 4.62
C TRP A 142 -15.41 -3.66 3.93
N THR A 143 -16.57 -3.88 3.29
CA THR A 143 -16.87 -5.07 2.50
C THR A 143 -16.67 -4.85 0.99
N VAL A 144 -16.39 -3.63 0.57
CA VAL A 144 -16.15 -3.29 -0.84
C VAL A 144 -14.86 -3.98 -1.31
N PRO A 145 -14.91 -4.85 -2.34
CA PRO A 145 -13.72 -5.51 -2.85
C PRO A 145 -12.83 -4.51 -3.58
N GLU A 146 -11.54 -4.83 -3.65
CA GLU A 146 -10.60 -4.07 -4.48
C GLU A 146 -11.07 -4.10 -5.95
N PRO A 147 -10.96 -2.98 -6.68
CA PRO A 147 -11.30 -2.94 -8.10
C PRO A 147 -10.58 -4.06 -8.87
N PRO A 148 -11.29 -4.85 -9.70
CA PRO A 148 -10.66 -5.92 -10.45
C PRO A 148 -9.59 -5.35 -11.39
N ALA A 149 -8.54 -6.14 -11.61
CA ALA A 149 -7.50 -5.79 -12.56
C ALA A 149 -8.12 -5.43 -13.92
N LEU A 150 -7.55 -4.41 -14.55
CA LEU A 150 -7.94 -4.00 -15.89
C LEU A 150 -7.72 -5.16 -16.86
N ASP A 151 -8.58 -5.25 -17.88
CA ASP A 151 -8.42 -6.24 -18.95
C ASP A 151 -7.00 -6.15 -19.51
N PRO A 152 -6.30 -7.27 -19.77
CA PRO A 152 -4.96 -7.27 -20.35
C PRO A 152 -4.81 -6.41 -21.61
N ALA A 153 -5.89 -6.21 -22.37
CA ALA A 153 -5.91 -5.36 -23.57
C ALA A 153 -6.27 -3.88 -23.31
N ALA A 154 -6.62 -3.51 -22.07
CA ALA A 154 -6.94 -2.13 -21.71
C ALA A 154 -5.67 -1.27 -21.63
N GLU A 155 -5.78 -0.02 -22.07
CA GLU A 155 -4.69 0.95 -21.91
C GLU A 155 -4.46 1.22 -20.42
N GLU A 156 -3.20 1.17 -19.98
CA GLU A 156 -2.86 1.45 -18.58
C GLU A 156 -3.34 2.87 -18.19
N PRO A 157 -3.94 3.05 -17.00
CA PRO A 157 -4.32 4.36 -16.52
C PRO A 157 -3.10 5.27 -16.51
N LYS A 158 -3.25 6.46 -17.10
CA LYS A 158 -2.17 7.45 -17.21
C LYS A 158 -1.55 7.78 -15.86
N GLU A 159 -2.35 7.70 -14.80
CA GLU A 159 -1.94 7.92 -13.41
C GLU A 159 -0.97 6.83 -12.91
N ILE A 160 -1.23 5.56 -13.22
CA ILE A 160 -0.36 4.43 -12.84
C ILE A 160 0.96 4.52 -13.61
N ALA A 161 0.91 4.79 -14.91
CA ALA A 161 2.11 5.00 -15.73
C ALA A 161 2.93 6.21 -15.23
N ALA A 162 2.27 7.31 -14.87
CA ALA A 162 2.93 8.49 -14.31
C ALA A 162 3.52 8.23 -12.91
N ALA A 163 2.80 7.50 -12.06
CA ALA A 163 3.26 7.13 -10.72
C ALA A 163 4.49 6.23 -10.79
N ARG A 164 4.48 5.19 -11.63
CA ARG A 164 5.65 4.31 -11.88
C ARG A 164 6.86 5.11 -12.35
N LYS A 165 6.67 5.96 -13.35
CA LYS A 165 7.74 6.83 -13.87
C LYS A 165 8.30 7.76 -12.79
N THR A 166 7.44 8.26 -11.92
CA THR A 166 7.85 9.13 -10.80
C THR A 166 8.62 8.33 -9.74
N ALA A 167 8.14 7.13 -9.39
CA ALA A 167 8.81 6.23 -8.47
C ALA A 167 10.19 5.81 -8.97
N GLU A 168 10.32 5.44 -10.25
CA GLU A 168 11.59 5.10 -10.89
C GLU A 168 12.56 6.28 -10.87
N LYS A 169 12.09 7.50 -11.18
CA LYS A 169 12.90 8.72 -11.07
C LYS A 169 13.38 8.97 -9.65
N LEU A 170 12.49 8.83 -8.66
CA LEU A 170 12.82 9.05 -7.25
C LEU A 170 13.82 8.00 -6.75
N GLN A 171 13.67 6.73 -7.17
CA GLN A 171 14.64 5.67 -6.88
C GLN A 171 15.99 5.95 -7.51
N ALA A 172 16.03 6.40 -8.76
CA ALA A 172 17.26 6.78 -9.44
C ALA A 172 17.96 7.98 -8.77
N GLN A 173 17.19 8.98 -8.32
CA GLN A 173 17.73 10.10 -7.54
C GLN A 173 18.32 9.61 -6.21
N ARG A 174 17.57 8.82 -5.43
CA ARG A 174 18.04 8.27 -4.16
C ARG A 174 19.28 7.40 -4.33
N ALA A 175 19.38 6.64 -5.42
CA ALA A 175 20.55 5.83 -5.72
C ALA A 175 21.78 6.70 -6.05
N LYS A 176 21.59 7.79 -6.80
CA LYS A 176 22.66 8.76 -7.08
C LYS A 176 23.11 9.48 -5.80
N GLU A 177 22.17 9.97 -5.00
CA GLU A 177 22.46 10.61 -3.71
C GLU A 177 23.19 9.65 -2.75
N ALA A 178 22.81 8.37 -2.72
CA ALA A 178 23.51 7.36 -1.93
C ALA A 178 24.93 7.08 -2.44
N GLN A 179 25.12 7.03 -3.77
CA GLN A 179 26.46 6.87 -4.38
C GLN A 179 27.34 8.10 -4.13
N GLU A 180 26.79 9.31 -4.25
CA GLU A 180 27.48 10.56 -3.97
C GLU A 180 27.84 10.69 -2.48
N ALA A 181 26.94 10.29 -1.57
CA ALA A 181 27.24 10.23 -0.15
C ALA A 181 28.34 9.21 0.20
N GLN A 182 28.34 8.05 -0.47
CA GLN A 182 29.40 7.05 -0.32
C GLN A 182 30.75 7.57 -0.84
N GLN A 183 30.76 8.23 -2.01
CA GLN A 183 31.96 8.82 -2.60
C GLN A 183 32.48 10.02 -1.79
N ALA A 184 31.59 10.84 -1.21
CA ALA A 184 31.96 11.95 -0.33
C ALA A 184 32.52 11.47 1.03
N THR A 185 32.16 10.25 1.46
CA THR A 185 32.76 9.60 2.65
C THR A 185 34.14 9.02 2.33
N GLU A 186 34.50 8.88 1.06
CA GLU A 186 35.78 8.34 0.60
C GLU A 186 36.69 9.42 -0.01
N PRO A 187 37.15 10.39 0.82
CA PRO A 187 38.56 10.78 0.71
C PRO A 187 39.19 10.98 2.09
N ARG A 188 39.64 9.87 2.71
CA ARG A 188 40.69 9.94 3.75
C ARG A 188 41.53 8.67 3.92
N ARG A 189 41.10 7.51 3.39
CA ARG A 189 41.84 6.24 3.54
C ARG A 189 43.04 6.09 2.60
N THR A 190 43.02 6.71 1.41
CA THR A 190 44.11 6.56 0.43
C THR A 190 45.31 7.47 0.69
N ALA A 191 45.13 8.63 1.35
CA ALA A 191 46.24 9.52 1.73
C ALA A 191 46.92 9.10 3.06
N GLY A 192 46.14 8.69 4.07
CA GLY A 192 46.68 8.32 5.39
C GLY A 192 47.57 7.07 5.39
N THR A 193 47.36 6.15 4.46
CA THR A 193 48.09 4.87 4.41
C THR A 193 49.52 5.01 3.88
N ARG A 194 49.81 5.98 3.00
CA ARG A 194 51.17 6.24 2.51
C ARG A 194 52.01 6.98 3.56
N GLN A 195 51.43 7.98 4.21
CA GLN A 195 52.15 8.76 5.23
C GLN A 195 52.41 7.95 6.51
N ALA A 196 51.45 7.11 6.94
CA ALA A 196 51.66 6.21 8.07
C ALA A 196 52.72 5.13 7.82
N THR A 197 52.91 4.69 6.57
CA THR A 197 53.95 3.70 6.23
C THR A 197 55.35 4.31 6.12
N GLU A 198 55.46 5.57 5.69
CA GLU A 198 56.73 6.31 5.71
C GLU A 198 57.17 6.67 7.14
N ASP A 199 56.25 7.17 7.98
CA ASP A 199 56.58 7.53 9.37
C ASP A 199 56.94 6.32 10.23
N GLN A 200 56.29 5.17 10.02
CA GLN A 200 56.63 3.93 10.74
C GLN A 200 57.99 3.36 10.31
N ARG A 201 58.38 3.50 9.03
CA ARG A 201 59.73 3.13 8.57
C ARG A 201 60.79 4.05 9.16
N ALA A 202 60.53 5.37 9.17
CA ALA A 202 61.44 6.34 9.76
C ALA A 202 61.62 6.15 11.28
N HIS A 203 60.52 5.82 12.00
CA HIS A 203 60.60 5.53 13.43
C HIS A 203 61.38 4.25 13.70
N LYS A 204 61.14 3.17 12.93
CA LYS A 204 61.88 1.91 13.08
C LYS A 204 63.38 2.09 12.83
N ASP A 205 63.76 2.80 11.77
CA ASP A 205 65.17 3.11 11.46
C ASP A 205 65.85 3.97 12.53
N ARG A 206 65.10 4.78 13.28
CA ARG A 206 65.61 5.57 14.39
C ARG A 206 65.79 4.73 15.66
N THR A 207 64.83 3.84 15.93
CA THR A 207 64.90 2.93 17.08
C THR A 207 66.03 1.91 16.91
N ASP A 208 66.22 1.37 15.71
CA ASP A 208 67.29 0.41 15.41
C ASP A 208 68.68 1.05 15.51
N ARG A 209 68.82 2.34 15.14
CA ARG A 209 70.05 3.12 15.35
C ARG A 209 70.33 3.43 16.83
N ASN A 210 69.32 3.78 17.60
CA ASN A 210 69.51 4.04 19.03
C ASN A 210 69.85 2.75 19.80
N ARG A 211 69.25 1.62 19.42
CA ARG A 211 69.54 0.32 20.01
C ARG A 211 70.98 -0.11 19.74
N SER A 212 71.47 0.04 18.50
CA SER A 212 72.86 -0.30 18.18
C SER A 212 73.88 0.60 18.89
N GLN A 213 73.55 1.88 19.09
CA GLN A 213 74.39 2.79 19.90
C GLN A 213 74.41 2.41 21.38
N GLN A 214 73.28 1.95 21.92
CA GLN A 214 73.19 1.53 23.32
C GLN A 214 73.89 0.20 23.56
N GLU A 215 73.76 -0.77 22.65
CA GLU A 215 74.52 -2.02 22.69
C GLU A 215 76.03 -1.79 22.55
N GLN A 216 76.47 -0.79 21.77
CA GLN A 216 77.87 -0.37 21.73
C GLN A 216 78.33 0.27 23.04
N LYS A 217 77.51 1.14 23.64
CA LYS A 217 77.82 1.78 24.91
C LYS A 217 77.92 0.76 26.04
N ASP A 218 76.98 -0.17 26.13
CA ASP A 218 76.97 -1.24 27.14
C ASP A 218 78.17 -2.19 26.99
N ARG A 219 78.67 -2.41 25.76
CA ARG A 219 79.92 -3.16 25.52
C ARG A 219 81.15 -2.41 26.01
N THR A 220 81.22 -1.10 25.76
CA THR A 220 82.33 -0.25 26.23
C THR A 220 82.32 -0.15 27.76
N ASP A 221 81.14 -0.02 28.37
CA ASP A 221 80.97 0.04 29.83
C ASP A 221 81.33 -1.32 30.50
N GLN A 222 81.06 -2.46 29.84
CA GLN A 222 81.50 -3.78 30.32
C GLN A 222 83.01 -3.98 30.17
N GLN A 223 83.65 -3.50 29.09
CA GLN A 223 85.10 -3.52 28.96
C GLN A 223 85.77 -2.68 30.05
N GLY A 224 85.25 -1.48 30.34
CA GLY A 224 85.78 -0.63 31.42
C GLY A 224 85.62 -1.25 32.82
N GLN A 225 84.54 -2.01 33.07
CA GLN A 225 84.36 -2.75 34.33
C GLN A 225 85.23 -4.01 34.44
N GLN A 226 85.63 -4.60 33.30
CA GLN A 226 86.60 -5.70 33.28
C GLN A 226 88.01 -5.19 33.57
N GLU A 227 88.42 -4.07 32.96
CA GLU A 227 89.72 -3.43 33.21
C GLU A 227 89.87 -2.96 34.66
N GLN A 228 88.81 -2.39 35.26
CA GLN A 228 88.82 -2.00 36.70
C GLN A 228 88.87 -3.20 37.66
N LYS A 229 88.32 -4.36 37.27
CA LYS A 229 88.41 -5.59 38.07
C LYS A 229 89.78 -6.28 37.96
N GLU A 230 90.51 -6.03 36.89
CA GLU A 230 91.90 -6.49 36.74
C GLU A 230 92.87 -5.60 37.55
N GLU A 231 92.61 -4.29 37.68
CA GLU A 231 93.43 -3.38 38.53
C GLU A 231 93.21 -3.54 40.05
N GLU A 232 92.05 -4.02 40.52
CA GLU A 232 91.79 -4.27 41.96
C GLU A 232 92.12 -5.71 42.41
N GLY A 233 92.69 -6.54 41.52
CA GLY A 233 93.01 -7.96 41.75
C GLY A 233 94.50 -8.29 42.03
N GLU A 234 95.42 -7.36 41.85
CA GLU A 234 96.85 -7.45 42.15
C GLU A 234 97.25 -6.15 42.89
N ALA A 235 97.56 -6.21 44.18
CA ALA A 235 98.91 -6.42 44.69
C ALA A 235 99.88 -5.30 44.28
#